data_AF-A0A1I0DQA0-F1
#
_entry.id   AF-A0A1I0DQA0-F1
#
_cell.length_a   1.000
_cell.length_b   1.000
_cell.length_c   1.000
_cell.angle_alpha   90.00
_cell.angle_beta   90.00
_cell.angle_gamma   90.00
#
_symmetry.space_group_name_H-M   'P 1'
#
loop_
_entity.id
_entity.type
_entity.pdbx_description
1 polymer ?
#
loop_
_entity_poly.entity_id
_entity_poly.type
_entity_poly.pdbx_seq_one_letter_code
_entity_poly.pdbx_strand_id
1 'polypeptide(L)'
;MFGPLNVSNLDGEIIMTVEEYEAIRLIDLEGLTQEECAERMSVARTTVQRIYNDARKKLAEALVNGKILKIQGGDYKLCEEGEPMYGCGRCVRHRMRQGHLENESKSR
;
A
#
# COMPACT_ATOMS: atom_id res chain seq x y z
N MET A 1 -6.77 -7.01 -7.90
CA MET A 1 -6.13 -7.37 -9.18
C MET A 1 -6.27 -6.17 -10.07
N PHE A 2 -5.16 -5.66 -10.61
CA PHE A 2 -5.14 -4.50 -11.50
C PHE A 2 -4.53 -4.94 -12.83
N GLY A 3 -5.13 -4.56 -13.95
CA GLY A 3 -4.66 -4.99 -15.27
C GLY A 3 -5.67 -4.70 -16.37
N PRO A 4 -5.31 -4.92 -17.65
CA PRO A 4 -6.21 -4.71 -18.77
C PRO A 4 -7.47 -5.57 -18.66
N LEU A 5 -8.64 -4.98 -18.97
CA LEU A 5 -9.96 -5.60 -18.74
C LEU A 5 -10.31 -6.74 -19.71
N ASN A 6 -9.48 -6.99 -20.74
CA ASN A 6 -9.84 -7.85 -21.87
C ASN A 6 -8.75 -8.86 -22.28
N VAL A 7 -7.86 -9.25 -21.36
CA VAL A 7 -6.82 -10.26 -21.63
C VAL A 7 -7.32 -11.65 -21.25
N SER A 8 -7.49 -12.51 -22.26
CA SER A 8 -7.92 -13.91 -22.13
C SER A 8 -6.79 -14.86 -21.71
N ASN A 9 -5.54 -14.40 -21.69
CA ASN A 9 -4.39 -15.14 -21.19
C ASN A 9 -3.86 -14.52 -19.90
N LEU A 10 -3.87 -15.30 -18.82
CA LEU A 10 -3.26 -14.99 -17.52
C LEU A 10 -1.75 -15.28 -17.50
N ASP A 11 -1.15 -15.65 -18.63
CA ASP A 11 0.29 -15.90 -18.76
C ASP A 11 1.06 -14.59 -18.54
N GLY A 12 1.53 -14.41 -17.30
CA GLY A 12 2.36 -13.26 -16.93
C GLY A 12 1.84 -12.42 -15.77
N GLU A 13 1.13 -12.99 -14.80
CA GLU A 13 0.83 -12.29 -13.55
C GLU A 13 2.10 -11.87 -12.80
N ILE A 14 2.13 -10.63 -12.32
CA ILE A 14 3.16 -10.09 -11.45
C ILE A 14 2.62 -10.03 -10.04
N ILE A 15 3.32 -10.70 -9.12
CA ILE A 15 2.99 -10.71 -7.70
C ILE A 15 3.74 -9.58 -7.00
N MET A 16 2.97 -8.62 -6.46
CA MET A 16 3.47 -7.56 -5.59
C MET A 16 3.13 -7.90 -4.14
N THR A 17 4.08 -7.82 -3.22
CA THR A 17 3.82 -8.04 -1.80
C THR A 17 3.09 -6.84 -1.19
N VAL A 18 2.47 -7.04 -0.01
CA VAL A 18 1.85 -5.92 0.71
C VAL A 18 2.86 -4.85 1.09
N GLU A 19 4.09 -5.23 1.46
CA GLU A 19 5.17 -4.29 1.77
C GLU A 19 5.60 -3.46 0.54
N GLU A 20 5.72 -4.10 -0.62
CA GLU A 20 6.03 -3.42 -1.89
C GLU A 20 4.94 -2.43 -2.27
N TYR A 21 3.67 -2.84 -2.14
CA TYR A 21 2.53 -1.97 -2.37
C TYR A 21 2.52 -0.78 -1.39
N GLU A 22 2.79 -1.03 -0.11
CA GLU A 22 2.82 0.01 0.93
C GLU A 22 3.94 1.02 0.69
N ALA A 23 5.12 0.58 0.24
CA ALA A 23 6.21 1.47 -0.13
C ALA A 23 5.81 2.41 -1.29
N ILE A 24 5.14 1.90 -2.32
CA ILE A 24 4.60 2.74 -3.43
C ILE A 24 3.57 3.73 -2.88
N ARG A 25 2.67 3.28 -2.00
CA ARG A 25 1.66 4.15 -1.39
C ARG A 25 2.30 5.28 -0.57
N LEU A 26 3.27 4.98 0.28
CA LEU A 26 3.89 5.96 1.17
C LEU A 26 4.81 6.93 0.42
N ILE A 27 5.63 6.43 -0.50
CA ILE A 27 6.62 7.25 -1.20
C ILE A 27 5.96 7.99 -2.37
N ASP A 28 5.36 7.26 -3.31
CA ASP A 28 4.92 7.85 -4.58
C ASP A 28 3.56 8.56 -4.46
N LEU A 29 2.63 8.02 -3.65
CA LEU A 29 1.29 8.61 -3.49
C LEU A 29 1.21 9.61 -2.33
N GLU A 30 1.83 9.30 -1.18
CA GLU A 30 1.80 10.17 0.00
C GLU A 30 2.97 11.17 0.06
N GLY A 31 3.98 11.01 -0.80
CA GLY A 31 5.11 11.94 -0.93
C GLY A 31 6.17 11.82 0.17
N LEU A 32 6.22 10.71 0.91
CA LEU A 32 7.21 10.50 1.96
C LEU A 32 8.60 10.22 1.37
N THR A 33 9.63 10.63 2.10
CA THR A 33 11.01 10.20 1.86
C THR A 33 11.18 8.71 2.21
N GLN A 34 12.28 8.09 1.74
CA GLN A 34 12.56 6.70 2.09
C GLN A 34 12.85 6.52 3.58
N GLU A 35 13.44 7.54 4.20
CA GLU A 35 13.67 7.62 5.64
C GLU A 35 12.36 7.60 6.41
N GLU A 36 11.43 8.50 6.08
CA GLU A 36 10.09 8.55 6.71
C GLU A 36 9.30 7.26 6.45
N CYS A 37 9.41 6.69 5.26
CA CYS A 37 8.81 5.40 4.95
C CYS A 37 9.38 4.27 5.83
N ALA A 38 10.69 4.28 6.09
CA ALA A 38 11.35 3.29 6.95
C ALA A 38 10.90 3.40 8.41
N GLU A 39 10.79 4.63 8.92
CA GLU A 39 10.21 4.90 10.24
C GLU A 39 8.75 4.41 10.31
N ARG A 40 7.97 4.71 9.26
CA ARG A 40 6.55 4.35 9.17
C ARG A 40 6.33 2.84 9.14
N MET A 41 7.18 2.12 8.41
CA MET A 41 7.15 0.66 8.28
C MET A 41 7.90 -0.06 9.41
N SER A 42 8.57 0.67 10.31
CA SER A 42 9.38 0.11 11.40
C SER A 42 10.46 -0.88 10.92
N VAL A 43 11.11 -0.57 9.80
CA VAL A 43 12.20 -1.37 9.22
C VAL A 43 13.43 -0.52 8.95
N ALA A 44 14.57 -1.15 8.65
CA ALA A 44 15.77 -0.41 8.26
C ALA A 44 15.58 0.33 6.92
N ARG A 45 16.24 1.49 6.78
CA ARG A 45 16.25 2.27 5.52
C ARG A 45 16.69 1.46 4.31
N THR A 46 17.68 0.58 4.47
CA THR A 46 18.15 -0.33 3.41
C THR A 46 17.08 -1.33 2.97
N THR A 47 16.22 -1.78 3.91
CA THR A 47 15.08 -2.65 3.62
C THR A 47 14.03 -1.91 2.79
N VAL A 48 13.68 -0.68 3.16
CA VAL A 48 12.77 0.17 2.34
C VAL A 48 13.34 0.41 0.96
N GLN A 49 14.63 0.75 0.85
CA GLN A 49 15.27 0.98 -0.44
C GLN A 49 15.15 -0.23 -1.37
N ARG A 50 15.33 -1.46 -0.84
CA ARG A 50 15.15 -2.71 -1.60
C ARG A 50 13.68 -2.90 -1.99
N ILE A 51 12.76 -2.85 -1.03
CA ILE A 51 11.32 -3.02 -1.25
C ILE A 51 10.82 -2.04 -2.32
N TYR A 52 11.15 -0.76 -2.19
CA TYR A 52 10.73 0.28 -3.13
C TYR A 52 11.29 0.05 -4.53
N ASN A 53 12.55 -0.38 -4.66
CA ASN A 53 13.14 -0.68 -5.97
C ASN A 53 12.48 -1.89 -6.64
N ASP A 54 12.20 -2.94 -5.87
CA ASP A 54 11.54 -4.14 -6.38
C ASP A 54 10.09 -3.83 -6.78
N ALA A 55 9.38 -3.04 -5.96
CA ALA A 55 8.03 -2.57 -6.25
C ALA A 55 7.95 -1.76 -7.54
N ARG A 56 8.87 -0.80 -7.76
CA ARG A 56 8.93 0.00 -9.00
C ARG A 56 9.20 -0.84 -10.24
N LYS A 57 10.09 -1.84 -10.15
CA LYS A 57 10.35 -2.77 -11.27
C LYS A 57 9.10 -3.54 -11.65
N LYS A 58 8.42 -4.12 -10.65
CA LYS A 58 7.17 -4.88 -10.86
C LYS A 58 6.06 -4.01 -11.43
N LEU A 59 5.92 -2.78 -10.92
CA LEU A 59 4.95 -1.81 -11.43
C LEU A 59 5.24 -1.44 -12.89
N ALA A 60 6.50 -1.13 -13.22
CA ALA A 60 6.91 -0.81 -14.58
C ALA A 60 6.67 -1.99 -15.53
N GLU A 61 7.03 -3.20 -15.13
CA GLU A 61 6.81 -4.40 -15.92
C GLU A 61 5.32 -4.67 -16.17
N ALA A 62 4.48 -4.45 -15.15
CA ALA A 62 3.03 -4.57 -15.27
C ALA A 62 2.46 -3.59 -16.28
N LEU A 63 2.83 -2.31 -16.17
CA LEU A 63 2.32 -1.23 -17.00
C LEU A 63 2.81 -1.33 -18.45
N VAL A 64 4.10 -1.59 -18.66
CA VAL A 64 4.72 -1.62 -20.00
C VAL A 64 4.27 -2.85 -20.79
N ASN A 65 4.18 -4.02 -20.16
CA ASN A 65 3.85 -5.27 -20.85
C ASN A 65 2.35 -5.61 -20.77
N GLY A 66 1.51 -4.77 -20.17
CA GLY A 66 0.09 -5.05 -19.98
C GLY A 66 -0.18 -6.27 -19.09
N LYS A 67 0.72 -6.57 -18.16
CA LYS A 67 0.60 -7.72 -17.25
C LYS A 67 -0.32 -7.40 -16.09
N ILE A 68 -0.95 -8.45 -15.56
CA ILE A 68 -1.81 -8.34 -14.38
C ILE A 68 -0.93 -8.17 -13.14
N LEU A 69 -1.24 -7.16 -12.33
CA LEU A 69 -0.63 -6.94 -11.02
C LEU A 69 -1.55 -7.46 -9.91
N LYS A 70 -1.07 -8.42 -9.14
CA LYS A 70 -1.78 -8.98 -7.99
C LYS A 70 -1.02 -8.72 -6.71
N ILE A 71 -1.71 -8.11 -5.75
CA ILE A 71 -1.18 -7.83 -4.42
C ILE A 71 -1.51 -9.02 -3.51
N GLN A 72 -0.49 -9.72 -3.01
CA GLN A 72 -0.65 -10.86 -2.12
C GLN A 72 0.66 -11.20 -1.41
N GLY A 73 0.57 -11.89 -0.27
CA GLY A 73 1.73 -12.31 0.53
C GLY A 73 2.49 -11.15 1.19
N GLY A 74 3.71 -11.43 1.63
CA GLY A 74 4.52 -10.53 2.45
C GLY A 74 4.27 -10.71 3.94
N ASP A 75 5.11 -10.06 4.76
CA ASP A 75 4.96 -10.04 6.22
C ASP A 75 4.35 -8.70 6.62
N TYR A 76 3.07 -8.73 7.03
CA TYR A 76 2.34 -7.53 7.43
C TYR A 76 1.41 -7.83 8.58
N LYS A 77 1.18 -6.81 9.41
CA LYS A 77 0.21 -6.85 10.49
C LYS A 77 -0.95 -5.94 10.16
N LEU A 78 -2.17 -6.47 10.32
CA LEU A 78 -3.38 -5.66 10.25
C LEU A 78 -3.52 -4.92 11.59
N CYS A 79 -3.83 -3.62 11.55
CA CYS A 79 -4.11 -2.89 12.79
C CYS A 79 -5.30 -3.54 13.50
N GLU A 80 -5.10 -4.04 14.72
CA GLU A 80 -6.18 -4.60 15.54
C GLU A 80 -6.99 -3.49 16.22
N GLU A 81 -8.16 -3.83 16.78
CA GLU A 81 -8.96 -2.88 17.55
C GLU A 81 -8.26 -2.53 18.86
N GLY A 82 -7.87 -1.26 19.02
CA GLY A 82 -7.30 -0.75 20.27
C GLY A 82 -5.78 -0.55 20.27
N GLU A 83 -5.07 -0.84 19.17
CA GLU A 83 -3.63 -0.53 19.10
C GLU A 83 -3.38 0.99 18.96
N PRO A 84 -2.34 1.52 19.64
CA PRO A 84 -1.99 2.94 19.54
C PRO A 84 -1.63 3.32 18.11
N MET A 85 -2.06 4.52 17.74
CA MET A 85 -2.01 5.04 16.39
C MET A 85 -0.56 5.35 15.95
N TYR A 86 0.19 4.34 15.49
CA TYR A 86 1.46 4.59 14.82
C TYR A 86 1.16 5.15 13.44
N GLY A 87 1.17 6.49 13.30
CA GLY A 87 1.16 7.26 12.06
C GLY A 87 0.02 7.01 11.06
N CYS A 88 -0.99 6.22 11.42
CA CYS A 88 -1.97 5.67 10.48
C CYS A 88 -3.16 6.60 10.26
N GLY A 89 -2.87 7.86 9.95
CA GLY A 89 -3.89 8.89 9.71
C GLY A 89 -4.73 8.66 8.45
N ARG A 90 -4.32 7.75 7.55
CA ARG A 90 -4.97 7.54 6.24
C ARG A 90 -5.36 6.09 5.92
N CYS A 91 -5.27 5.13 6.86
CA CYS A 91 -5.80 3.80 6.58
C CYS A 91 -7.32 3.85 6.41
N VAL A 92 -7.84 2.92 5.60
CA VAL A 92 -9.28 2.81 5.33
C VAL A 92 -10.07 2.69 6.63
N ARG A 93 -9.55 1.95 7.62
CA ARG A 93 -10.20 1.79 8.93
C ARG A 93 -10.40 3.12 9.67
N HIS A 94 -9.43 4.03 9.64
CA HIS A 94 -9.56 5.32 10.31
C HIS A 94 -10.32 6.37 9.49
N ARG A 95 -10.25 6.32 8.16
CA ARG A 95 -11.12 7.14 7.30
C ARG A 95 -12.61 6.86 7.55
N MET A 96 -12.98 5.60 7.75
CA MET A 96 -14.36 5.22 8.08
C MET A 96 -14.80 5.68 9.49
N ARG A 97 -13.89 5.74 10.47
CA ARG A 97 -14.21 6.26 11.82
C ARG A 97 -14.41 7.79 11.85
N GLN A 98 -13.63 8.55 11.09
CA GLN A 98 -13.80 10.02 11.04
C GLN A 98 -15.14 10.43 10.43
N GLY A 99 -15.64 9.69 9.43
CA GLY A 99 -16.97 9.93 8.84
C GLY A 99 -18.16 9.66 9.80
N HIS A 100 -17.95 8.93 10.90
CA HIS A 100 -19.01 8.68 11.89
C HIS A 100 -19.13 9.82 12.91
N LEU A 101 -18.01 10.45 13.30
CA LEU A 101 -17.99 11.57 14.26
C LEU A 101 -18.61 12.86 13.68
N GLU A 102 -18.46 13.10 12.37
CA GLU A 102 -19.07 14.25 11.70
C GLU A 102 -20.61 14.14 11.58
N ASN A 103 -21.16 12.93 11.54
CA ASN A 103 -22.61 12.71 11.42
C ASN A 103 -23.36 12.82 12.76
N GLU A 104 -22.71 12.61 13.90
CA GLU A 104 -23.34 12.83 15.23
C GLU A 104 -23.41 14.32 15.61
N SER A 105 -22.60 15.17 14.97
CA SER A 105 -22.55 16.62 15.26
C SER A 105 -23.62 17.45 14.53
N LYS A 106 -24.37 16.84 13.59
CA LYS A 106 -25.46 17.48 12.83
C LYS A 106 -26.87 17.00 13.23
N SER A 107 -26.97 16.15 14.26
CA SER A 107 -28.24 15.62 14.77
C SER A 107 -28.62 16.15 16.16
N ARG A 108 -28.15 17.35 16.52
CA ARG A 108 -28.61 18.11 17.70
C ARG A 108 -28.97 19.53 17.31
#